data_AF-A0A3S4J1Q1-F1
#
_entry.id   AF-A0A3S4J1Q1-F1
#
_cell.length_a   1.000
_cell.length_b   1.000
_cell.length_c   1.000
_cell.angle_alpha   90.00
_cell.angle_beta   90.00
_cell.angle_gamma   90.00
#
_symmetry.space_group_name_H-M   'P 1'
#
loop_
_entity.id
_entity.type
_entity.pdbx_description
1 polymer ?
#
loop_
_entity_poly.entity_id
_entity_poly.type
_entity_poly.pdbx_seq_one_letter_code
_entity_poly.pdbx_strand_id
1 'polypeptide(L)' 'MIKKRPLLQVEAPPREVLEALANERNPLYEEIADVTIRTDDQSAKVVANQIIHMLESN' A
#
# COMPACT_ATOMS: atom_id res chain seq x y z
N MET A 1 -11.66 5.10 16.46
CA MET A 1 -10.88 4.52 15.34
C MET A 1 -10.09 5.56 14.49
N ILE A 2 -10.21 6.87 14.73
CA ILE A 2 -9.45 7.93 14.00
C ILE A 2 -8.02 8.13 14.56
N LYS A 3 -7.82 7.88 15.87
CA LYS A 3 -6.53 8.08 16.56
C LYS A 3 -5.35 7.28 15.98
N LYS A 4 -5.62 6.20 15.23
CA LYS A 4 -4.62 5.31 14.61
C LYS A 4 -4.23 5.69 13.18
N ARG A 5 -4.85 6.72 12.59
CA ARG A 5 -4.57 7.15 11.20
C ARG A 5 -4.14 8.62 11.18
N PRO A 6 -2.93 8.96 11.68
CA PRO A 6 -2.48 10.35 11.84
C PRO A 6 -2.58 11.18 10.56
N LEU A 7 -2.26 10.57 9.41
CA LEU A 7 -2.33 11.24 8.11
C LEU A 7 -3.75 11.58 7.66
N LEU A 8 -4.78 10.98 8.27
CA LEU A 8 -6.18 11.25 7.96
C LEU A 8 -6.87 12.09 9.04
N GLN A 9 -6.09 12.69 9.96
CA GLN A 9 -6.59 13.61 10.98
C GLN A 9 -6.56 15.06 10.47
N VAL A 10 -7.13 15.26 9.29
CA VAL A 10 -7.23 16.56 8.63
C VAL A 10 -8.69 16.85 8.27
N GLU A 11 -9.01 18.10 7.93
CA GLU A 11 -10.38 18.51 7.62
C GLU A 11 -10.90 17.92 6.29
N ALA A 12 -10.00 17.60 5.36
CA ALA A 12 -10.35 17.05 4.05
C ALA A 12 -10.92 15.62 4.15
N PRO A 13 -11.82 15.21 3.24
CA PRO A 13 -12.34 13.85 3.16
C PRO A 13 -11.21 12.81 3.09
N PRO A 14 -11.29 11.69 3.86
CA PRO A 14 -10.21 10.69 3.89
C PRO A 14 -9.81 10.13 2.53
N ARG A 15 -10.76 10.02 1.60
CA ARG A 15 -10.50 9.54 0.24
C ARG A 15 -9.59 10.51 -0.53
N GLU A 16 -9.86 11.80 -0.47
CA GLU A 16 -9.07 12.83 -1.17
C GLU A 16 -7.63 12.83 -0.65
N VAL A 17 -7.45 12.70 0.67
CA VAL A 17 -6.12 12.61 1.28
C VAL A 17 -5.38 11.36 0.79
N LEU A 18 -6.05 10.20 0.75
CA LEU A 18 -5.43 8.96 0.28
C LEU A 18 -5.08 9.03 -1.21
N GLU A 19 -5.93 9.62 -2.05
CA GLU A 19 -5.68 9.81 -3.48
C GLU A 19 -4.51 10.77 -3.73
N ALA A 20 -4.44 11.89 -3.01
CA ALA A 20 -3.30 12.81 -3.08
C ALA A 20 -1.98 12.12 -2.68
N LEU A 21 -2.00 11.38 -1.56
CA LEU A 21 -0.83 10.62 -1.11
C LEU A 21 -0.41 9.54 -2.13
N ALA A 22 -1.36 8.87 -2.78
CA ALA A 22 -1.08 7.88 -3.81
C ALA A 22 -0.45 8.52 -5.05
N ASN A 23 -0.99 9.65 -5.51
CA ASN A 23 -0.45 10.39 -6.66
C ASN A 23 1.00 10.82 -6.45
N GLU A 24 1.35 11.24 -5.24
CA GLU A 24 2.72 11.65 -4.90
C GLU A 24 3.67 10.47 -4.69
N ARG A 25 3.20 9.40 -4.02
CA ARG A 25 4.08 8.35 -3.50
C ARG A 25 4.19 7.12 -4.39
N ASN A 26 3.13 6.78 -5.15
CA ASN A 26 3.16 5.59 -6.00
C ASN A 26 4.31 5.62 -7.01
N PRO A 27 4.61 6.73 -7.71
CA PRO A 27 5.75 6.78 -8.61
C PRO A 27 7.09 6.48 -7.91
N LEU A 28 7.26 6.96 -6.68
CA LEU A 28 8.47 6.72 -5.88
C LEU A 28 8.61 5.26 -5.47
N TYR A 29 7.49 4.58 -5.18
CA TYR A 29 7.50 3.16 -4.87
C TYR A 29 7.73 2.31 -6.13
N GLU A 30 7.08 2.66 -7.24
CA GLU A 30 7.19 1.94 -8.51
C GLU A 30 8.58 2.05 -9.14
N GLU A 31 9.26 3.21 -8.99
CA GLU A 31 10.62 3.42 -9.51
C GLU A 31 11.63 2.39 -8.96
N ILE A 32 11.50 2.03 -7.68
CA ILE A 32 12.45 1.15 -6.99
C ILE A 32 11.91 -0.26 -6.78
N ALA A 33 10.68 -0.54 -7.17
CA ALA A 33 10.06 -1.83 -6.93
C ALA A 33 10.46 -2.84 -8.00
N ASP A 34 11.19 -3.89 -7.58
CA ASP A 34 11.37 -5.08 -8.43
C ASP A 34 10.03 -5.81 -8.66
N VAL A 35 9.12 -5.73 -7.67
CA VAL A 35 7.83 -6.43 -7.65
C VAL A 35 6.77 -5.56 -6.97
N THR A 36 5.55 -5.57 -7.52
CA THR A 36 4.36 -4.95 -6.91
C THR A 36 3.24 -5.98 -6.74
N ILE A 37 2.58 -5.96 -5.57
CA ILE A 37 1.53 -6.94 -5.20
C ILE A 37 0.27 -6.21 -4.72
N ARG A 38 -0.89 -6.62 -5.22
CA ARG A 38 -2.20 -6.13 -4.77
C ARG A 38 -2.63 -6.86 -3.49
N THR A 39 -2.76 -6.14 -2.38
CA THR A 39 -3.03 -6.75 -1.06
C THR A 39 -4.50 -6.70 -0.64
N ASP A 40 -5.37 -6.03 -1.40
CA ASP A 40 -6.80 -5.92 -1.08
C ASP A 40 -7.46 -7.30 -0.99
N ASP A 41 -8.41 -7.46 -0.07
CA ASP A 41 -9.17 -8.70 0.18
C ASP A 41 -8.34 -9.95 0.54
N GLN A 42 -7.04 -9.80 0.78
CA GLN A 42 -6.14 -10.90 1.14
C GLN A 42 -5.68 -10.82 2.60
N SER A 43 -5.61 -11.98 3.26
CA SER A 43 -5.01 -12.04 4.59
C SER A 43 -3.49 -11.80 4.53
N ALA A 44 -2.91 -11.25 5.60
CA ALA A 44 -1.48 -11.02 5.68
C ALA A 44 -0.65 -12.29 5.42
N LYS A 45 -1.15 -13.47 5.84
CA LYS A 45 -0.51 -14.76 5.58
C LYS A 45 -0.47 -15.10 4.09
N VAL A 46 -1.54 -14.84 3.36
CA VAL A 46 -1.62 -15.11 1.92
C VAL A 46 -0.66 -14.20 1.16
N VAL A 47 -0.66 -12.90 1.48
CA VAL A 47 0.26 -11.93 0.88
C VAL A 47 1.72 -12.30 1.17
N ALA A 48 2.05 -12.70 2.40
CA ALA A 48 3.40 -13.13 2.76
C ALA A 48 3.85 -14.36 1.95
N ASN A 49 2.98 -15.35 1.79
CA ASN A 49 3.28 -16.53 0.97
C ASN A 49 3.45 -16.18 -0.52
N GLN A 50 2.68 -15.22 -1.05
CA GLN A 50 2.86 -14.73 -2.43
C GLN A 50 4.24 -14.10 -2.61
N ILE A 51 4.68 -13.27 -1.66
CA ILE A 51 6.02 -12.66 -1.70
C ILE A 51 7.10 -13.75 -1.72
N ILE A 52 7.01 -14.75 -0.84
CA ILE A 52 7.98 -15.87 -0.78
C ILE A 52 8.04 -16.58 -2.14
N HIS A 53 6.88 -16.93 -2.71
CA HIS A 53 6.84 -17.65 -3.98
C HIS A 53 7.42 -16.85 -5.14
N MET A 54 7.18 -15.54 -5.19
CA MET A 54 7.76 -14.65 -6.21
C MET A 54 9.28 -14.55 -6.09
N LEU A 55 9.81 -14.55 -4.87
CA LEU A 55 11.26 -14.53 -4.63
C LEU A 55 11.95 -15.86 -4.95
N GLU A 56 11.27 -17.00 -4.76
CA GLU A 56 11.81 -18.34 -5.07
C GLU A 56 11.77 -18.67 -6.56
N SER A 57 10.91 -18.00 -7.33
CA SER A 57 10.71 -18.25 -8.78
C SER A 57 11.51 -17.30 -9.68
N ASN A 58 12.32 -16.42 -9.09
CA ASN A 58 13.27 -15.51 -9.75
C ASN A 58 14.70 -16.09 -9.69
#